data_AF-A0AAU4A005-F1
#
_entry.id   AF-A0AAU4A005-F1
#
_cell.length_a   1.000
_cell.length_b   1.000
_cell.length_c   1.000
_cell.angle_alpha   90.00
_cell.angle_beta   90.00
_cell.angle_gamma   90.00
#
_symmetry.space_group_name_H-M   'P 1'
#
loop_
_entity.id
_entity.type
_entity.pdbx_description
1 polymer ?
#
loop_
_entity_poly.entity_id
_entity_poly.type
_entity_poly.pdbx_seq_one_letter_code
_entity_poly.pdbx_strand_id
1 'polypeptide(L)'
;MSELQIAMWECAEWERIAHVMTEQQMPVYAPGQDPRVGRREEQRMRRVALDLAAAEQHGGAPGEMLRHQVYRVVAQRVGSPGEPRLTVHMMASSLSEAAHRAWTIYGRPGGLYQQGAYRIVSVEQVLPEPGELL
;
A
#
# COMPACT_ATOMS: atom_id res chain seq x y z
N MET A 1 -0.36 -11.21 -22.80
CA MET A 1 -0.76 -9.79 -22.88
C MET A 1 0.19 -9.11 -23.84
N SER A 2 -0.30 -8.53 -24.93
CA SER A 2 0.53 -7.77 -25.88
C SER A 2 0.66 -6.31 -25.43
N GLU A 3 1.70 -5.61 -25.90
CA GLU A 3 1.92 -4.19 -25.61
C GLU A 3 0.72 -3.32 -25.99
N LEU A 4 0.08 -3.62 -27.13
CA LEU A 4 -1.15 -2.95 -27.58
C LEU A 4 -2.28 -3.07 -26.53
N GLN A 5 -2.45 -4.26 -25.93
CA GLN A 5 -3.49 -4.48 -24.93
C GLN A 5 -3.22 -3.70 -23.64
N ILE A 6 -1.95 -3.56 -23.24
CA ILE A 6 -1.56 -2.77 -22.07
C ILE A 6 -1.87 -1.30 -22.33
N ALA A 7 -1.44 -0.76 -23.47
CA ALA A 7 -1.68 0.64 -23.83
C ALA A 7 -3.17 0.97 -23.91
N MET A 8 -3.99 0.08 -24.49
CA MET A 8 -5.45 0.26 -24.52
C MET A 8 -6.07 0.30 -23.11
N TRP A 9 -5.58 -0.55 -22.21
CA TRP A 9 -6.03 -0.59 -20.82
C TRP A 9 -5.66 0.70 -20.07
N GLU A 10 -4.44 1.18 -20.26
CA GLU A 10 -3.98 2.42 -19.64
C GLU A 10 -4.78 3.62 -20.13
N CYS A 11 -5.05 3.72 -21.44
CA CYS A 11 -5.89 4.78 -21.99
C CYS A 11 -7.30 4.77 -21.37
N ALA A 12 -7.94 3.59 -21.29
CA ALA A 12 -9.27 3.47 -20.69
C ALA A 12 -9.28 3.83 -19.20
N GLU A 13 -8.20 3.50 -18.47
CA GLU A 13 -8.08 3.85 -17.06
C GLU A 13 -7.86 5.35 -16.86
N TRP A 14 -7.07 6.01 -17.73
CA TRP A 14 -6.89 7.46 -17.71
C TRP A 14 -8.18 8.22 -18.02
N GLU A 15 -8.94 7.80 -19.03
CA GLU A 15 -10.25 8.37 -19.35
C GLU A 15 -11.21 8.28 -18.15
N ARG A 16 -11.23 7.12 -17.49
CA ARG A 16 -12.03 6.89 -16.29
C ARG A 16 -11.60 7.79 -15.13
N ILE A 17 -10.30 7.93 -14.89
CA ILE A 17 -9.76 8.82 -13.84
C ILE A 17 -10.16 10.26 -14.13
N ALA A 18 -10.00 10.73 -15.36
CA ALA A 18 -10.39 12.08 -15.77
C ALA A 18 -11.89 12.34 -15.56
N HIS A 19 -12.73 11.36 -15.89
CA HIS A 19 -14.17 11.44 -15.66
C HIS A 19 -14.50 11.58 -14.17
N VAL A 20 -13.94 10.71 -13.31
CA VAL A 20 -14.15 10.77 -11.85
C VAL A 20 -13.63 12.06 -11.25
N MET A 21 -12.45 12.53 -11.67
CA MET A 21 -11.90 13.81 -11.23
C MET A 21 -12.83 14.97 -11.59
N THR A 22 -13.48 14.91 -12.76
CA THR A 22 -14.44 15.93 -13.20
C THR A 22 -15.72 15.88 -12.36
N GLU A 23 -16.34 14.71 -12.21
CA GLU A 23 -17.59 14.55 -11.45
C GLU A 23 -17.44 14.96 -9.98
N GLN A 24 -16.31 14.63 -9.38
CA GLN A 24 -16.04 14.91 -7.96
C GLN A 24 -15.23 16.19 -7.72
N GLN A 25 -14.97 16.96 -8.78
CA GLN A 25 -14.20 18.22 -8.71
C GLN A 25 -12.84 18.03 -8.02
N MET A 26 -12.13 16.95 -8.33
CA MET A 26 -10.81 16.66 -7.80
C MET A 26 -9.74 17.39 -8.62
N PRO A 27 -8.99 18.34 -8.04
CA PRO A 27 -7.89 19.01 -8.77
C PRO A 27 -6.70 18.07 -9.00
N VAL A 28 -6.55 17.05 -8.15
CA VAL A 28 -5.56 15.98 -8.25
C VAL A 28 -6.27 14.67 -7.91
N TYR A 29 -6.05 13.62 -8.68
CA TYR A 29 -6.69 12.33 -8.43
C TYR A 29 -6.30 11.77 -7.06
N ALA A 30 -7.31 11.50 -6.24
CA ALA A 30 -7.16 10.88 -4.93
C ALA A 30 -7.91 9.53 -4.91
N PRO A 31 -7.22 8.38 -4.93
CA PRO A 31 -7.87 7.06 -4.96
C PRO A 31 -8.86 6.82 -3.81
N GLY A 32 -8.63 7.42 -2.63
CA GLY A 32 -9.52 7.31 -1.48
C GLY A 32 -10.89 7.98 -1.66
N GLN A 33 -11.01 8.87 -2.65
CA GLN A 33 -12.28 9.51 -3.01
C GLN A 33 -12.96 8.81 -4.21
N ASP A 34 -12.34 7.78 -4.80
CA ASP A 34 -12.92 7.01 -5.89
C ASP A 34 -13.78 5.84 -5.37
N PRO A 35 -15.11 5.84 -5.57
CA PRO A 35 -15.99 4.78 -5.09
C PRO A 35 -15.72 3.43 -5.74
N ARG A 36 -15.12 3.37 -6.93
CA ARG A 36 -14.73 2.09 -7.56
C ARG A 36 -13.52 1.50 -6.86
N VAL A 37 -12.54 2.32 -6.48
CA VAL A 37 -11.38 1.86 -5.70
C VAL A 37 -11.87 1.34 -4.35
N GLY A 38 -12.73 2.08 -3.66
CA GLY A 38 -13.35 1.63 -2.41
C GLY A 38 -14.06 0.27 -2.55
N ARG A 39 -14.92 0.11 -3.57
CA ARG A 39 -15.62 -1.17 -3.83
C ARG A 39 -14.68 -2.33 -4.15
N ARG A 40 -13.60 -2.09 -4.91
CA ARG A 40 -12.60 -3.14 -5.21
C ARG A 40 -11.87 -3.58 -3.94
N GLU A 41 -11.50 -2.64 -3.08
CA GLU A 41 -10.89 -2.93 -1.78
C GLU A 41 -11.86 -3.68 -0.87
N GLU A 42 -13.13 -3.28 -0.80
CA GLU A 42 -14.14 -4.02 -0.03
C GLU A 42 -14.32 -5.46 -0.56
N GLN A 43 -14.38 -5.65 -1.88
CA GLN A 43 -14.47 -6.99 -2.49
C GLN A 43 -13.21 -7.82 -2.25
N ARG A 44 -12.04 -7.18 -2.20
CA ARG A 44 -10.78 -7.84 -1.83
C ARG A 44 -10.84 -8.30 -0.37
N MET A 45 -11.23 -7.42 0.54
CA MET A 45 -11.38 -7.77 1.96
C MET A 45 -12.41 -8.87 2.19
N ARG A 46 -13.54 -8.86 1.47
CA ARG A 46 -14.55 -9.94 1.54
C ARG A 46 -13.99 -11.28 1.08
N ARG A 47 -13.21 -11.31 -0.01
CA ARG A 47 -12.55 -12.54 -0.46
C ARG A 47 -11.57 -13.07 0.58
N VAL A 48 -10.73 -12.18 1.13
CA VAL A 48 -9.80 -12.55 2.21
C VAL A 48 -10.54 -13.09 3.43
N ALA A 49 -11.67 -12.49 3.82
CA ALA A 49 -12.48 -12.98 4.93
C ALA A 49 -13.09 -14.37 4.66
N LEU A 50 -13.53 -14.63 3.42
CA LEU A 50 -14.04 -15.95 3.01
C LEU A 50 -12.91 -16.99 2.99
N ASP A 51 -11.76 -16.62 2.46
CA ASP A 51 -10.58 -17.48 2.41
C ASP A 51 -10.11 -17.83 3.82
N LEU A 52 -10.20 -16.89 4.79
CA LEU A 52 -9.91 -17.08 6.22
C LEU A 52 -10.98 -17.90 6.97
N ALA A 53 -12.25 -17.81 6.58
CA ALA A 53 -13.29 -18.63 7.19
C ALA A 53 -13.22 -20.10 6.71
N ALA A 54 -12.87 -20.33 5.44
CA ALA A 54 -12.82 -21.67 4.84
C ALA A 54 -11.68 -22.53 5.43
N ALA A 55 -10.46 -22.05 5.25
CA ALA A 55 -9.40 -22.07 6.23
C ALA A 55 -9.69 -22.60 7.67
N GLU A 56 -10.37 -21.80 8.51
CA GLU A 56 -10.65 -22.14 9.90
C GLU A 56 -11.49 -23.41 10.05
N GLN A 57 -12.38 -23.68 9.08
CA GLN A 57 -13.25 -24.86 9.08
C GLN A 57 -12.54 -26.15 8.69
N HIS A 58 -11.43 -26.08 7.94
CA HIS A 58 -10.76 -27.28 7.40
C HIS A 58 -9.55 -27.73 8.23
N GLY A 59 -9.28 -27.10 9.38
CA GLY A 59 -8.21 -27.50 10.31
C GLY A 59 -6.78 -27.44 9.75
N GLY A 60 -6.62 -27.04 8.48
CA GLY A 60 -5.34 -26.82 7.82
C GLY A 60 -4.98 -25.36 7.92
N ALA A 61 -3.76 -25.07 8.41
CA ALA A 61 -3.25 -23.71 8.62
C ALA A 61 -3.39 -22.85 7.35
N PRO A 62 -4.32 -21.89 7.35
CA PRO A 62 -4.50 -20.94 6.25
C PRO A 62 -3.97 -19.55 6.62
N GLY A 63 -3.49 -19.42 7.85
CA GLY A 63 -3.00 -18.18 8.43
C GLY A 63 -1.52 -17.97 8.19
N GLU A 64 -0.71 -19.01 7.99
CA GLU A 64 0.76 -18.86 7.96
C GLU A 64 1.31 -18.29 6.65
N MET A 65 0.58 -18.35 5.53
CA MET A 65 0.99 -17.70 4.27
C MET A 65 0.54 -16.24 4.15
N LEU A 66 -0.46 -15.81 4.93
CA LEU A 66 -0.97 -14.43 4.98
C LEU A 66 -0.47 -13.66 6.21
N ARG A 67 0.15 -14.35 7.16
CA ARG A 67 0.84 -13.78 8.31
C ARG A 67 2.19 -13.25 7.86
N HIS A 68 2.23 -11.94 7.62
CA HIS A 68 3.45 -11.12 7.61
C HIS A 68 4.24 -11.12 6.30
N GLN A 69 3.63 -10.57 5.24
CA GLN A 69 4.46 -9.98 4.19
C GLN A 69 5.22 -8.81 4.82
N VAL A 70 6.55 -8.93 4.86
CA VAL A 70 7.43 -7.86 5.34
C VAL A 70 7.59 -6.88 4.20
N TYR A 71 7.41 -5.61 4.49
CA TYR A 71 7.59 -4.52 3.55
C TYR A 71 8.75 -3.66 3.99
N ARG A 72 9.73 -3.48 3.10
CA ARG A 72 10.81 -2.53 3.26
C ARG A 72 10.32 -1.17 2.78
N VAL A 73 10.31 -0.20 3.68
CA VAL A 73 9.95 1.18 3.41
C VAL A 73 11.20 2.04 3.50
N VAL A 74 11.48 2.78 2.43
CA VAL A 74 12.56 3.77 2.39
C VAL A 74 11.93 5.15 2.48
N ALA A 75 12.37 5.95 3.43
CA ALA A 75 11.88 7.31 3.65
C ALA A 75 13.03 8.31 3.72
N GLN A 76 12.81 9.50 3.17
CA GLN A 76 13.77 10.60 3.15
C GLN A 76 13.23 11.77 3.96
N ARG A 77 14.05 12.35 4.83
CA ARG A 77 13.62 13.50 5.64
C ARG A 77 13.37 14.72 4.76
N VAL A 78 12.25 15.40 4.99
CA VAL A 78 11.90 16.65 4.30
C VAL A 78 12.74 17.78 4.90
N GLY A 79 13.48 18.49 4.04
CA GLY A 79 14.33 19.62 4.45
C GLY A 79 15.82 19.31 4.63
N SER A 80 16.22 18.03 4.57
CA SER A 80 17.62 17.60 4.73
C SER A 80 18.02 16.60 3.64
N PRO A 81 18.19 17.03 2.38
CA PRO A 81 18.43 16.14 1.23
C PRO A 81 19.76 15.36 1.30
N GLY A 82 20.66 15.69 2.24
CA GLY A 82 21.92 14.99 2.49
C GLY A 82 21.93 14.01 3.68
N GLU A 83 20.81 13.88 4.41
CA GLU A 83 20.73 12.90 5.50
C GLU A 83 20.51 11.47 4.98
N PRO A 84 21.04 10.45 5.69
CA PRO A 84 20.83 9.05 5.32
C PRO A 84 19.34 8.71 5.32
N ARG A 85 18.94 7.93 4.31
CA ARG A 85 17.56 7.47 4.18
C ARG A 85 17.21 6.53 5.32
N LEU A 86 16.03 6.70 5.88
CA LEU A 86 15.46 5.80 6.86
C LEU A 86 14.94 4.56 6.12
N THR A 87 15.45 3.39 6.46
CA THR A 87 14.92 2.11 5.98
C THR A 87 14.27 1.40 7.14
N VAL A 88 12.98 1.06 7.01
CA VAL A 88 12.22 0.35 8.03
C VAL A 88 11.50 -0.85 7.43
N HIS A 89 11.50 -1.96 8.15
CA HIS A 89 10.75 -3.14 7.79
C HIS A 89 9.45 -3.17 8.59
N MET A 90 8.33 -3.40 7.93
CA MET A 90 7.03 -3.49 8.60
C MET A 90 6.17 -4.60 8.04
N MET A 91 5.43 -5.25 8.91
CA MET A 91 4.47 -6.28 8.54
C MET A 91 3.16 -5.60 8.13
N ALA A 92 2.64 -5.98 6.97
CA ALA A 92 1.34 -5.54 6.49
C ALA A 92 0.66 -6.65 5.68
N SER A 93 -0.65 -6.56 5.53
CA SER A 93 -1.43 -7.45 4.66
C SER A 93 -1.35 -7.06 3.18
N SER A 94 -0.80 -5.87 2.88
CA SER A 94 -0.62 -5.37 1.50
C SER A 94 0.34 -4.19 1.43
N LEU A 95 0.85 -3.90 0.22
CA LEU A 95 1.69 -2.73 -0.07
C LEU A 95 0.99 -1.41 0.27
N SER A 96 -0.31 -1.29 -0.03
CA SER A 96 -1.10 -0.10 0.29
C SER A 96 -1.25 0.10 1.79
N GLU A 97 -1.44 -0.98 2.55
CA GLU A 97 -1.48 -0.91 4.01
C GLU A 97 -0.11 -0.52 4.59
N ALA A 98 0.99 -1.11 4.07
CA ALA A 98 2.34 -0.75 4.47
C ALA A 98 2.63 0.73 4.20
N ALA A 99 2.28 1.23 3.01
CA ALA A 99 2.45 2.64 2.65
C ALA A 99 1.62 3.57 3.57
N HIS A 100 0.37 3.21 3.87
CA HIS A 100 -0.50 3.99 4.74
C HIS A 100 0.01 4.05 6.18
N ARG A 101 0.44 2.90 6.74
CA ARG A 101 1.05 2.81 8.07
C ARG A 101 2.34 3.61 8.14
N ALA A 102 3.22 3.47 7.15
CA ALA A 102 4.44 4.25 7.03
C ALA A 102 4.18 5.75 7.00
N TRP A 103 3.17 6.20 6.24
CA TRP A 103 2.86 7.62 6.14
C TRP A 103 2.33 8.17 7.46
N THR A 104 1.48 7.39 8.14
CA THR A 104 0.93 7.75 9.44
C THR A 104 2.01 7.92 10.51
N ILE A 105 3.03 7.05 10.51
CA ILE A 105 4.11 7.05 11.51
C ILE A 105 5.18 8.10 11.19
N TYR A 106 5.61 8.19 9.93
CA TYR A 106 6.79 8.96 9.52
C TYR A 106 6.47 10.20 8.68
N GLY A 107 5.38 10.18 7.91
CA GLY A 107 5.00 11.26 6.99
C GLY A 107 4.20 12.38 7.63
N ARG A 108 3.55 12.13 8.76
CA ARG A 108 2.74 13.13 9.46
C ARG A 108 3.62 14.08 10.28
N PRO A 109 3.54 15.40 10.08
CA PRO A 109 4.17 16.35 10.99
C PRO A 109 3.56 16.19 12.40
N GLY A 110 4.41 15.88 13.39
CA GLY A 110 3.98 15.56 14.75
C GLY A 110 3.64 14.08 14.99
N GLY A 111 4.04 13.16 14.11
CA GLY A 111 4.00 11.72 14.35
C GLY A 111 4.91 11.26 15.50
N LEU A 112 4.85 9.97 15.85
CA LEU A 112 5.56 9.34 16.98
C LEU A 112 7.07 9.65 17.01
N TYR A 113 7.67 9.89 15.83
CA TYR A 113 9.03 10.41 15.70
C TYR A 113 8.97 11.92 15.46
N GLN A 114 9.02 12.70 16.54
CA GLN A 114 8.87 14.17 16.58
C GLN A 114 9.96 14.97 15.83
N GLN A 115 10.83 14.34 15.04
CA GLN A 115 12.00 14.99 14.43
C GLN A 115 11.84 15.34 12.94
N GLY A 116 10.63 15.41 12.41
CA GLY A 116 10.36 16.01 11.11
C GLY A 116 9.64 15.07 10.16
N ALA A 117 8.95 15.66 9.18
CA ALA A 117 8.20 14.90 8.19
C ALA A 117 9.17 14.13 7.29
N TYR A 118 8.96 12.83 7.13
CA TYR A 118 9.65 12.02 6.14
C TYR A 118 8.76 11.82 4.91
N ARG A 119 9.33 12.01 3.73
CA ARG A 119 8.72 11.62 2.46
C ARG A 119 9.04 10.15 2.22
N ILE A 120 8.02 9.32 2.04
CA ILE A 120 8.20 7.93 1.61
C ILE A 120 8.72 7.94 0.16
N VAL A 121 9.83 7.25 -0.05
CA VAL A 121 10.52 7.13 -1.35
C VAL A 121 10.19 5.80 -2.02
N SER A 122 10.15 4.70 -1.26
CA SER A 122 9.73 3.40 -1.78
C SER A 122 9.08 2.54 -0.70
N VAL A 123 8.23 1.61 -1.15
CA VAL A 123 7.62 0.56 -0.35
C VAL A 123 7.67 -0.71 -1.19
N GLU A 124 8.45 -1.69 -0.75
CA GLU A 124 8.68 -2.93 -1.48
C GLU A 124 8.38 -4.12 -0.59
N GLN A 125 7.69 -5.12 -1.12
CA GLN A 125 7.54 -6.39 -0.42
C GLN A 125 8.88 -7.12 -0.46
N VAL A 126 9.38 -7.52 0.71
CA VAL A 126 10.59 -8.31 0.86
C VAL A 126 10.26 -9.63 1.52
N LEU A 127 10.94 -10.69 1.08
CA LEU A 127 10.98 -11.93 1.85
C LEU A 127 11.95 -11.67 3.01
N PRO A 128 11.56 -11.87 4.27
CA PRO A 128 12.52 -11.74 5.37
C PRO A 128 13.64 -12.77 5.17
N GLU A 129 14.89 -12.30 5.14
CA GLU A 129 16.05 -13.19 5.25
C GLU A 129 15.99 -13.88 6.62
N PRO A 130 16.41 -15.15 6.76
CA PRO A 130 16.40 -15.83 8.04
C PRO A 130 17.30 -15.08 9.05
N GLY A 131 16.70 -14.41 10.03
CA GLY A 131 17.42 -13.72 11.12
C GLY A 131 17.24 -12.20 11.20
N GLU A 132 16.48 -11.56 10.30
CA GLU A 132 16.26 -10.10 10.34
C GLU A 132 15.08 -9.65 11.21
N LEU A 133 14.29 -10.59 11.74
CA LEU A 133 13.20 -10.33 12.68
C LEU A 133 13.68 -10.59 14.11
N LEU A 134 14.57 -9.74 14.62
CA LEU A 134 14.93 -9.64 16.04
C LEU A 134 14.92 -8.18 16.50
#